data_AF-A0A9E0KED0-F1
#
_entry.id   AF-A0A9E0KED0-F1
#
_cell.length_a   1.000
_cell.length_b   1.000
_cell.length_c   1.000
_cell.angle_alpha   90.00
_cell.angle_beta   90.00
_cell.angle_gamma   90.00
#
_symmetry.space_group_name_H-M   'P 1'
#
loop_
_entity.id
_entity.type
_entity.pdbx_description
1 polymer ?
#
loop_
_entity_poly.entity_id
_entity_poly.type
_entity_poly.pdbx_seq_one_letter_code
_entity_poly.pdbx_strand_id
1 'polypeptide(L)' 'SRAGNCWDNAAMESFFRSLKSERVYLTHYRSYEEARTDVFDYTRFYNHQRRHSTLGYVTPVEYERRRLVLSA' A
#
# COMPACT_ATOMS: atom_id res chain seq x y z
N SER A 1 11.61 3.42 24.69
CA SER A 1 11.10 3.36 23.30
C SER A 1 10.82 1.92 22.96
N ARG A 2 9.56 1.50 22.82
CA ARG A 2 9.27 0.09 22.47
C ARG A 2 9.75 -0.13 21.04
N ALA A 3 10.68 -1.06 20.84
CA ALA A 3 11.06 -1.49 19.49
C ALA A 3 9.76 -1.91 18.78
N GLY A 4 9.42 -1.20 17.70
CA GLY A 4 8.25 -1.53 16.89
C GLY A 4 8.37 -2.98 16.42
N ASN A 5 7.28 -3.72 16.51
CA ASN A 5 7.24 -5.10 16.03
C ASN A 5 7.58 -5.08 14.54
N CYS A 6 8.62 -5.80 14.09
CA CYS A 6 9.08 -5.75 12.69
C CYS A 6 7.98 -6.13 11.69
N TRP A 7 7.01 -6.93 12.13
CA TRP A 7 5.82 -7.28 11.36
C TRP A 7 4.85 -6.11 11.12
N ASP A 8 4.82 -5.12 12.03
CA ASP A 8 3.97 -3.93 11.92
C ASP A 8 4.46 -3.01 10.79
N ASN A 9 5.78 -2.91 10.61
CA ASN A 9 6.39 -2.09 9.57
C ASN A 9 6.47 -2.77 8.20
N ALA A 10 6.46 -4.11 8.13
CA ALA A 10 6.68 -4.85 6.89
C ALA A 10 5.65 -4.52 5.77
N ALA A 11 4.39 -4.29 6.14
CA ALA A 11 3.35 -3.88 5.19
C ALA A 11 3.62 -2.48 4.63
N MET A 12 4.00 -1.54 5.51
CA MET A 12 4.34 -0.17 5.12
C MET A 12 5.61 -0.12 4.27
N GLU A 13 6.64 -0.89 4.62
CA GLU A 13 7.86 -1.00 3.81
C GLU A 13 7.57 -1.54 2.42
N SER A 14 6.73 -2.58 2.31
CA SER A 14 6.32 -3.14 1.03
C SER A 14 5.54 -2.13 0.18
N PHE A 15 4.62 -1.38 0.80
CA PHE A 15 3.87 -0.31 0.13
C PHE A 15 4.79 0.78 -0.40
N PHE A 16 5.66 1.35 0.45
CA PHE A 16 6.54 2.44 0.05
C PHE A 16 7.59 2.02 -0.97
N ARG A 17 8.06 0.77 -0.91
CA ARG A 17 8.94 0.21 -1.95
C ARG A 17 8.23 0.23 -3.31
N SER A 18 7.02 -0.33 -3.39
CA SER A 18 6.22 -0.37 -4.62
C SER A 18 5.86 1.01 -5.14
N LEU A 19 5.37 1.91 -4.28
CA LEU A 19 5.04 3.29 -4.65
C LEU A 19 6.24 4.00 -5.28
N LYS A 20 7.42 3.89 -4.63
CA LYS A 20 8.63 4.54 -5.14
C LYS A 20 9.04 3.95 -6.48
N SER A 21 9.11 2.62 -6.62
CA SER A 21 9.58 1.98 -7.85
C SER A 21 8.63 2.15 -9.03
N GLU A 22 7.31 2.14 -8.79
CA GLU A 22 6.32 2.05 -9.85
C GLU A 22 5.74 3.41 -10.25
N ARG A 23 5.75 4.40 -9.34
CA ARG A 23 5.19 5.73 -9.60
C ARG A 23 6.17 6.87 -9.48
N VAL A 24 7.03 6.88 -8.45
CA VAL A 24 7.82 8.08 -8.14
C VAL A 24 9.17 8.10 -8.86
N TYR A 25 9.86 6.97 -9.00
CA TYR A 25 11.28 6.94 -9.40
C TYR A 25 11.57 7.56 -10.78
N LEU A 26 10.64 7.47 -11.73
CA LEU A 26 10.79 8.01 -13.08
C LEU A 26 9.79 9.14 -13.40
N THR A 27 9.09 9.66 -12.40
CA THR A 27 8.10 10.71 -12.58
C THR A 27 8.64 12.05 -12.09
N HIS A 28 8.62 13.04 -12.98
CA HIS A 28 8.94 14.41 -12.61
C HIS A 28 7.65 15.20 -12.40
N TYR A 29 7.32 15.48 -11.14
CA TYR A 29 6.13 16.26 -10.82
C TYR A 29 6.34 17.75 -11.07
N ARG A 30 5.33 18.42 -11.64
CA ARG A 30 5.36 19.87 -11.92
C ARG A 30 5.00 20.70 -10.69
N SER A 31 4.23 20.11 -9.77
CA SER A 31 3.81 20.75 -8.54
C SER A 31 3.64 19.73 -7.42
N TYR A 32 3.62 20.22 -6.18
CA TYR A 32 3.29 19.40 -5.01
C TYR A 32 1.89 18.80 -5.10
N GLU A 33 0.92 19.54 -5.66
CA GLU A 33 -0.46 19.08 -5.80
C GLU A 33 -0.58 17.91 -6.77
N GLU A 34 0.20 17.92 -7.86
CA GLU A 34 0.28 16.81 -8.81
C GLU A 34 0.85 15.55 -8.14
N ALA A 35 1.97 15.70 -7.41
CA ALA A 35 2.58 14.60 -6.66
C ALA A 35 1.62 14.02 -5.61
N ARG A 36 0.94 14.89 -4.85
CA ARG A 36 -0.04 14.48 -3.83
C ARG A 36 -1.20 13.71 -4.46
N THR A 37 -1.70 14.16 -5.61
CA THR A 37 -2.81 13.52 -6.31
C THR A 37 -2.40 12.14 -6.83
N ASP A 38 -1.22 12.02 -7.45
CA ASP A 38 -0.72 10.73 -7.94
C ASP A 38 -0.48 9.73 -6.81
N VAL A 39 0.11 10.17 -5.68
CA VAL A 39 0.28 9.30 -4.51
C VAL A 39 -1.06 8.85 -3.93
N PHE A 40 -2.06 9.73 -3.89
CA PHE A 40 -3.40 9.38 -3.41
C PHE A 40 -4.09 8.36 -4.33
N ASP A 41 -4.02 8.58 -5.65
CA ASP A 41 -4.55 7.64 -6.64
C ASP A 41 -3.86 6.28 -6.53
N TYR A 42 -2.54 6.26 -6.43
CA TYR A 42 -1.79 5.03 -6.26
C TYR A 42 -2.15 4.30 -4.96
N THR A 43 -2.36 5.03 -3.87
CA THR A 43 -2.78 4.44 -2.58
C THR A 43 -4.15 3.75 -2.73
N ARG A 44 -5.10 4.39 -3.42
CA ARG A 44 -6.41 3.79 -3.72
C ARG A 44 -6.27 2.56 -4.61
N PHE A 45 -5.46 2.64 -5.65
CA PHE A 45 -5.16 1.49 -6.53
C PHE A 45 -4.55 0.32 -5.75
N TYR A 46 -3.54 0.58 -4.93
CA TYR A 46 -2.83 -0.44 -4.15
C TYR A 46 -3.79 -1.17 -3.19
N ASN A 47 -4.62 -0.42 -2.47
CA ASN A 47 -5.51 -1.01 -1.47
C ASN A 47 -6.75 -1.69 -2.05
N HIS A 48 -7.30 -1.19 -3.17
CA HIS A 48 -8.58 -1.65 -3.69
C HIS A 48 -8.50 -2.49 -4.96
N GLN A 49 -7.39 -2.46 -5.70
CA GLN A 49 -7.30 -3.09 -7.01
C GLN A 49 -6.10 -4.03 -7.15
N ARG A 50 -4.95 -3.68 -6.54
CA ARG A 50 -3.75 -4.52 -6.62
C ARG A 50 -3.93 -5.81 -5.82
N ARG A 51 -3.69 -6.95 -6.48
CA ARG A 51 -3.67 -8.26 -5.84
C ARG A 51 -2.26 -8.59 -5.36
N HIS A 52 -2.16 -9.14 -4.16
CA HIS A 52 -0.88 -9.54 -3.56
C HIS A 52 -0.82 -11.06 -3.40
N SER A 53 0.23 -11.69 -3.92
CA SER A 53 0.43 -13.13 -3.79
C SER A 53 0.56 -13.56 -2.32
N THR A 54 1.20 -12.74 -1.50
CA THR A 54 1.32 -12.94 -0.04
C THR A 54 -0.01 -12.87 0.71
N LEU A 55 -1.04 -12.26 0.12
CA LEU A 55 -2.40 -12.19 0.68
C LEU A 55 -3.33 -13.26 0.08
N GLY A 56 -2.81 -14.21 -0.71
CA GLY A 56 -3.66 -15.20 -1.40
C GLY A 56 -4.33 -14.64 -2.66
N TYR A 57 -3.63 -13.75 -3.37
CA TYR A 57 -4.07 -13.10 -4.61
C TYR A 57 -5.35 -12.26 -4.48
N VAL A 58 -5.54 -11.64 -3.31
CA VAL A 58 -6.58 -10.63 -3.10
C VAL A 58 -5.98 -9.28 -2.77
N THR A 59 -6.84 -8.26 -2.74
CA THR A 59 -6.45 -6.90 -2.40
C THR A 59 -6.29 -6.73 -0.90
N PRO A 60 -5.51 -5.74 -0.41
CA PRO A 60 -5.39 -5.46 1.01
C PRO A 60 -6.73 -5.27 1.71
N VAL A 61 -7.66 -4.54 1.08
CA VAL A 61 -9.01 -4.31 1.63
C VAL A 61 -9.82 -5.60 1.70
N GLU A 62 -9.76 -6.45 0.67
CA GLU A 62 -10.46 -7.75 0.68
C GLU A 62 -9.88 -8.69 1.74
N TYR A 63 -8.57 -8.70 1.89
CA TYR A 63 -7.88 -9.47 2.93
C TYR A 63 -8.35 -9.04 4.33
N GLU A 64 -8.38 -7.73 4.61
CA GLU A 64 -8.83 -7.22 5.90
C GLU A 64 -10.31 -7.50 6.15
N ARG A 65 -11.18 -7.34 5.13
CA ARG A 65 -12.61 -7.71 5.22
C ARG A 65 -12.79 -9.17 5.60
N ARG A 66 -12.07 -10.09 4.94
CA ARG A 66 -12.12 -11.53 5.27
C ARG A 66 -11.62 -11.81 6.68
N ARG A 67 -10.56 -11.13 7.11
CA ARG A 67 -10.02 -11.27 8.47
C ARG A 67 -11.05 -10.83 9.53
N LEU A 68 -11.73 -9.72 9.30
CA LEU A 68 -12.75 -9.19 10.23
C LEU A 68 -13.95 -10.12 10.35
N VAL A 69 -14.43 -10.70 9.23
CA VAL A 69 -15.53 -11.68 9.24
C VAL A 69 -15.17 -12.95 10.01
N LEU A 70 -13.92 -13.40 9.95
CA LEU A 70 -13.45 -14.60 10.68
C LEU A 70 -13.19 -14.35 12.18
N SER A 71 -13.11 -13.08 12.59
CA SER A 71 -12.91 -12.68 13.99
C SER A 71 -14.20 -12.30 14.72
N ALA A 72 -15.34 -12.32 14.03
CA ALA A 72 -16.68 -12.06 14.56
C ALA A 72 -17.42 -13.38 14.81
#